data_AF-A0A2E9ISR4-F1
#
_entry.id   AF-A0A2E9ISR4-F1
#
_cell.length_a   1.000
_cell.length_b   1.000
_cell.length_c   1.000
_cell.angle_alpha   90.00
_cell.angle_beta   90.00
_cell.angle_gamma   90.00
#
_symmetry.space_group_name_H-M   'P 1'
#
loop_
_entity.id
_entity.type
_entity.pdbx_description
1 polymer ?
#
loop_
_entity_poly.entity_id
_entity_poly.type
_entity_poly.pdbx_seq_one_letter_code
_entity_poly.pdbx_strand_id
1 'polypeptide(L)'
;MIDKPTIKWENPTMKVQTVDSKRRLVLSGAQPGEAYAVRQTASGHYELAKVVPTKKNKPTAQELDAVLNSAALTPKMSWEELRTQTREP
;
A
#
# COMPACT_ATOMS: atom_id res chain seq x y z
N MET A 1 -35.20 -10.76 -28.33
CA MET A 1 -34.87 -9.86 -27.20
C MET A 1 -34.19 -10.72 -26.16
N ILE A 2 -32.90 -10.51 -25.90
CA ILE A 2 -32.14 -11.30 -24.92
C ILE A 2 -32.18 -10.50 -23.61
N ASP A 3 -32.87 -11.05 -22.61
CA ASP A 3 -32.85 -10.51 -21.25
C ASP A 3 -31.42 -10.53 -20.73
N LYS A 4 -30.88 -9.34 -20.46
CA LYS A 4 -29.58 -9.21 -19.79
C LYS A 4 -29.75 -9.64 -18.34
N PRO A 5 -28.96 -10.59 -17.82
CA PRO A 5 -29.03 -10.94 -16.41
C PRO A 5 -28.59 -9.72 -15.58
N THR A 6 -29.54 -9.14 -14.85
CA THR A 6 -29.26 -8.14 -13.81
C THR A 6 -28.44 -8.84 -12.73
N ILE A 7 -27.12 -8.63 -12.75
CA ILE A 7 -26.22 -9.12 -11.71
C ILE A 7 -26.57 -8.35 -10.43
N LYS A 8 -27.40 -8.96 -9.58
CA LYS A 8 -27.69 -8.45 -8.24
C LYS A 8 -26.46 -8.71 -7.37
N TRP A 9 -25.71 -7.65 -7.07
CA TRP A 9 -24.64 -7.66 -6.07
C TRP A 9 -25.22 -7.66 -4.66
N GLU A 10 -25.94 -8.71 -4.28
CA GLU A 10 -26.25 -8.94 -2.87
C GLU A 10 -25.07 -9.66 -2.22
N ASN A 11 -24.01 -8.89 -1.93
CA ASN A 11 -23.00 -9.31 -0.97
C ASN A 11 -23.43 -8.73 0.39
N PRO A 12 -24.02 -9.53 1.30
CA PRO A 12 -24.66 -9.04 2.53
C PRO A 12 -23.70 -8.35 3.52
N THR A 13 -22.40 -8.30 3.21
CA THR A 13 -21.36 -7.66 4.05
C THR A 13 -21.02 -6.23 3.63
N MET A 14 -21.44 -5.76 2.44
CA MET A 14 -21.15 -4.37 2.01
C MET A 14 -22.10 -3.37 2.66
N LYS A 15 -21.61 -2.64 3.67
CA LYS A 15 -22.34 -1.51 4.26
C LYS A 15 -22.32 -0.31 3.32
N VAL A 16 -23.48 0.06 2.79
CA VAL A 16 -23.64 1.28 1.99
C VAL A 16 -23.79 2.48 2.93
N GLN A 17 -22.98 3.53 2.72
CA GLN A 17 -23.05 4.78 3.46
C GLN A 17 -23.09 5.97 2.52
N THR A 18 -23.81 7.02 2.91
CA THR A 18 -23.91 8.26 2.13
C THR A 18 -23.00 9.32 2.74
N VAL A 19 -22.37 10.13 1.89
CA VAL A 19 -21.57 11.27 2.33
C VAL A 19 -22.45 12.35 2.96
N ASP A 20 -21.88 13.08 3.92
CA ASP A 20 -22.58 14.22 4.52
C ASP A 20 -22.70 15.41 3.53
N SER A 21 -23.39 16.47 3.97
CA SER A 21 -23.56 17.71 3.19
C SER A 21 -22.24 18.43 2.87
N LYS A 22 -21.15 18.09 3.57
CA LYS A 22 -19.78 18.60 3.35
C LYS A 22 -18.94 17.64 2.52
N ARG A 23 -19.54 16.61 1.91
CA ARG A 23 -18.89 15.56 1.11
C ARG A 23 -17.87 14.73 1.89
N ARG A 24 -18.11 14.51 3.18
CA ARG A 24 -17.27 13.71 4.06
C ARG A 24 -17.93 12.36 4.33
N LEU A 25 -17.12 11.33 4.51
CA LEU A 25 -17.56 9.99 4.91
C LEU A 25 -17.07 9.72 6.33
N VAL A 26 -17.99 9.38 7.24
CA VAL A 26 -17.64 9.03 8.63
C VAL A 26 -17.51 7.51 8.72
N LEU A 27 -16.31 7.04 9.07
CA LEU A 27 -16.04 5.61 9.24
C LEU A 27 -16.20 5.23 10.71
N SER A 28 -17.44 4.88 11.10
CA SER A 28 -17.74 4.44 12.48
C SER A 28 -16.92 3.20 12.84
N GLY A 29 -16.04 3.32 13.84
CA GLY A 29 -15.19 2.23 14.34
C GLY A 29 -13.80 2.13 13.71
N ALA A 30 -13.45 3.01 12.77
CA ALA A 30 -12.07 3.10 12.27
C ALA A 30 -11.11 3.55 13.37
N GLN A 31 -9.91 2.98 13.39
CA GLN A 31 -8.86 3.31 14.36
C GLN A 31 -7.76 4.17 13.72
N PRO A 32 -7.07 5.03 14.49
CA PRO A 32 -5.89 5.73 13.99
C PRO A 32 -4.85 4.76 13.41
N GLY A 33 -4.31 5.08 12.24
CA GLY A 33 -3.31 4.26 11.54
C GLY A 33 -3.90 3.22 10.58
N GLU A 34 -5.21 3.06 10.52
CA GLU A 34 -5.86 2.26 9.48
C GLU A 34 -5.79 2.96 8.12
N ALA A 35 -5.54 2.19 7.07
CA ALA A 35 -5.48 2.69 5.70
C ALA A 35 -6.63 2.12 4.88
N TYR A 36 -7.13 2.92 3.94
CA TYR A 36 -8.21 2.54 3.04
C TYR A 36 -7.88 2.94 1.62
N ALA A 37 -8.14 2.04 0.67
CA ALA A 37 -8.06 2.31 -0.75
C ALA A 37 -9.44 2.74 -1.25
N VAL A 38 -9.47 3.83 -2.01
CA VAL A 38 -10.69 4.33 -2.65
C VAL A 38 -10.65 3.98 -4.12
N ARG A 39 -11.71 3.36 -4.64
CA ARG A 39 -11.86 3.06 -6.05
C ARG A 39 -13.22 3.50 -6.55
N GLN A 40 -13.25 4.22 -7.67
CA GLN A 40 -14.51 4.53 -8.33
C GLN A 40 -15.03 3.29 -9.07
N THR A 41 -16.25 2.86 -8.77
CA THR A 41 -16.88 1.68 -9.39
C THR A 41 -17.89 2.05 -10.47
N ALA A 42 -18.55 3.20 -10.32
CA ALA A 42 -19.38 3.83 -11.33
C ALA A 42 -19.40 5.35 -11.14
N SER A 43 -20.03 6.09 -12.05
CA SER A 43 -20.24 7.53 -11.86
C SER A 43 -20.94 7.79 -10.53
N GLY A 44 -20.31 8.56 -9.64
CA GLY A 44 -20.85 8.86 -8.31
C GLY A 44 -20.78 7.73 -7.28
N HIS A 45 -20.30 6.53 -7.64
CA HIS A 45 -20.17 5.40 -6.73
C HIS A 45 -18.71 5.04 -6.48
N TYR A 46 -18.39 4.87 -5.20
CA TYR A 46 -17.05 4.58 -4.74
C TYR A 46 -17.08 3.36 -3.83
N GLU A 47 -16.10 2.48 -4.01
CA GLU A 47 -15.76 1.41 -3.11
C GLU A 47 -14.62 1.87 -2.20
N LEU A 48 -14.77 1.56 -0.91
CA LEU A 48 -13.76 1.80 0.11
C LEU A 48 -13.29 0.46 0.67
N ALA A 49 -12.06 0.05 0.37
CA ALA A 49 -11.49 -1.20 0.83
C ALA A 49 -10.46 -0.94 1.94
N LYS A 50 -10.59 -1.62 3.08
CA LYS A 50 -9.59 -1.54 4.16
C LYS A 50 -8.30 -2.22 3.72
N VAL A 51 -7.20 -1.49 3.74
CA VAL A 51 -5.87 -2.01 3.44
C VAL A 51 -5.32 -2.63 4.71
N VAL A 52 -5.22 -3.96 4.72
CA VAL A 52 -4.51 -4.69 5.76
C VAL A 52 -3.09 -4.91 5.23
N PRO A 53 -2.07 -4.26 5.83
CA PRO A 53 -0.69 -4.52 5.44
C PRO A 53 -0.44 -6.02 5.57
N THR A 54 0.11 -6.63 4.53
CA THR A 54 0.60 -7.99 4.67
C THR A 54 1.67 -7.99 5.76
N LYS A 55 1.50 -8.85 6.77
CA LYS A 55 2.56 -9.08 7.75
C LYS A 55 3.73 -9.68 6.99
N LYS A 56 4.67 -8.83 6.57
CA LYS A 56 5.94 -9.30 6.06
C LYS A 56 6.67 -9.93 7.22
N ASN A 57 7.10 -11.18 7.07
CA ASN A 57 8.01 -11.79 8.03
C ASN A 57 9.23 -10.87 8.13
N LYS A 58 9.65 -10.59 9.36
CA LYS A 58 10.93 -9.90 9.54
C LYS A 58 11.99 -10.78 8.87
N PRO A 59 12.82 -10.23 7.98
CA PRO A 59 13.89 -11.01 7.39
C PRO A 59 14.80 -11.53 8.51
N THR A 60 15.27 -12.75 8.33
CA THR A 60 16.32 -13.34 9.16
C THR A 60 17.61 -12.55 9.00
N ALA A 61 18.55 -12.69 9.94
CA ALA A 61 19.87 -12.06 9.84
C ALA A 61 20.57 -12.45 8.52
N GLN A 62 20.45 -13.71 8.09
CA GLN A 62 21.05 -14.19 6.86
C GLN A 62 20.44 -13.55 5.59
N GLU A 63 19.12 -13.34 5.56
CA GLU A 63 18.45 -12.65 4.45
C GLU A 63 18.86 -11.17 4.39
N LEU A 64 18.99 -10.52 5.54
CA LEU A 64 19.51 -9.16 5.64
C LEU A 64 20.94 -9.06 5.12
N ASP A 65 21.82 -9.96 5.53
CA ASP A 65 23.21 -10.00 5.07
C ASP A 65 23.29 -10.22 3.54
N ALA A 66 22.48 -11.13 2.99
CA ALA A 66 22.42 -11.34 1.54
C ALA A 66 21.95 -10.09 0.78
N VAL A 67 20.97 -9.36 1.33
CA VAL A 67 20.50 -8.08 0.75
C VAL A 67 21.59 -7.00 0.84
N LEU A 68 22.26 -6.86 1.99
CA LEU A 68 23.33 -5.88 2.17
C LEU A 68 24.54 -6.16 1.26
N ASN A 69 24.86 -7.43 1.05
CA ASN A 69 25.94 -7.86 0.15
C ASN A 69 25.60 -7.62 -1.32
N SER A 70 24.32 -7.73 -1.70
CA SER A 70 23.86 -7.48 -3.07
C SER A 70 23.54 -6.01 -3.34
N ALA A 71 23.25 -5.23 -2.30
CA ALA A 71 22.98 -3.81 -2.42
C ALA A 71 24.25 -3.04 -2.81
N ALA A 72 24.12 -2.14 -3.78
CA ALA A 72 25.17 -1.19 -4.17
C ALA A 72 25.49 -0.13 -3.08
N LEU A 73 25.02 -0.35 -1.85
CA LEU A 73 25.20 0.53 -0.70
C LEU A 73 26.52 0.27 0.03
N THR A 74 27.15 -0.88 -0.21
CA THR A 74 28.46 -1.20 0.37
C THR A 74 29.54 -0.87 -0.68
N PRO A 75 30.40 0.14 -0.44
CA PRO A 75 31.50 0.42 -1.34
C PRO A 75 32.39 -0.81 -1.45
N LYS A 76 32.56 -1.34 -2.66
CA LYS A 76 33.41 -2.51 -2.93
C LYS A 76 34.90 -2.15 -3.01
N MET A 77 35.23 -0.87 -2.85
CA MET A 77 36.57 -0.32 -2.97
C MET A 77 37.23 -0.19 -1.59
N SER A 78 38.56 -0.18 -1.56
CA SER A 78 39.32 0.00 -0.34
C SER A 78 39.15 1.42 0.22
N TRP A 79 39.47 1.59 1.50
CA TRP A 79 39.47 2.90 2.15
C TRP A 79 40.41 3.92 1.47
N GLU A 80 41.49 3.44 0.85
CA GLU A 80 42.47 4.27 0.13
C GLU A 80 41.92 4.75 -1.22
N GLU A 81 41.22 3.88 -1.94
CA GLU A 81 40.53 4.21 -3.20
C GLU A 81 39.41 5.23 -2.96
N LEU A 82 38.63 5.05 -1.89
CA LEU A 82 37.56 5.97 -1.52
C LEU A 82 38.10 7.35 -1.15
N ARG A 83 39.20 7.42 -0.38
CA ARG A 83 39.88 8.69 -0.05
C ARG A 83 40.43 9.42 -1.27
N THR A 84 40.87 8.69 -2.29
CA THR A 84 41.40 9.31 -3.52
C THR A 84 40.29 9.99 -4.33
N GLN A 85 39.09 9.41 -4.38
CA GLN A 85 37.95 9.97 -5.11
C GLN A 85 37.23 11.12 -4.39
N THR A 86 37.35 11.19 -3.07
CA THR A 86 36.62 12.16 -2.22
C THR A 86 37.47 13.32 -1.73
N ARG A 87 38.76 13.37 -2.08
CA ARG A 87 39.57 14.58 -1.90
C ARG A 87 39.13 15.61 -2.93
N GLU A 88 38.52 16.70 -2.48
CA GLU A 88 38.48 17.92 -3.29
C GLU A 88 39.93 18.37 -3.57
N PRO A 89 40.22 18.86 -4.80
CA PRO A 89 41.55 19.30 -5.21
C PRO A 89 42.10 20.45 -4.37
#